data_AF-A0A3N5SUL3-F1
#
_entry.id   AF-A0A3N5SUL3-F1
#
_cell.length_a   1.000
_cell.length_b   1.000
_cell.length_c   1.000
_cell.angle_alpha   90.00
_cell.angle_beta   90.00
_cell.angle_gamma   90.00
#
_symmetry.space_group_name_H-M   'P 1'
#
loop_
_entity.id
_entity.type
_entity.pdbx_description
1 polymer ?
#
loop_
_entity_poly.entity_id
_entity_poly.type
_entity_poly.pdbx_seq_one_letter_code
_entity_poly.pdbx_strand_id
1 'polypeptide(L)'
;SGFSEVGEVELEHKIVDYAKSKGSRILGPNIFGVFSATSNFNSTFSATEIARGHVAILTQSGALGIAMIGKTAVNNIGLSAIVSIGNKADIDEADCLEYVVKSEMTKVILMYVEGIKGGERFIEALRAATRVKPVVVLKSGRSKRGAAAAASHTGSLAGADEITDAILKQCGALRAESLQEAFNWCKFLSNAPEPKGNRGVIVTNGGGIGVMATDACEKYGVELYDDQAVLKDVFAPATPEFGSLKNPIDITGGANSAAYDLALSAPAVSDKMDATMALYCETATFDSENLAPMIRNTYKKHMDTGTPVVYAIVGGSAVENAILTLSNENVPVFADPYDAISCMGALYRHHDFNKSRDDSVSESKIDLAAIEKVIDKALADGRTFLLANEGQDVMRAAGIMIPGAAIAKSIDDAVKCAEKIGYPVVMKVVSRDILHKSDAGGVALNIENKDEVVDAYEAIMRNCKAYKADAVIDGIEVCEMVKKGTEIIIGARKDPQMGPIVMAGMGGIYVEVMKDVAFRAAALNRGEALKMIAETRSYALLLGARGEDQKDIDVVIDSVIKASTIIRKVSRISDIEINPIVVYEKGKGVKAVDVRILITK
;
A
#
# COMPACT_ATOMS: atom_id res chain seq x y z
N SER A 1 -18.14 -23.26 -14.37
CA SER A 1 -16.94 -23.40 -15.21
C SER A 1 -17.36 -23.51 -16.67
N GLY A 2 -16.41 -23.51 -17.60
CA GLY A 2 -16.61 -23.53 -19.05
C GLY A 2 -16.71 -22.15 -19.69
N PHE A 3 -16.13 -21.10 -19.08
CA PHE A 3 -16.23 -19.70 -19.55
C PHE A 3 -14.83 -19.10 -19.79
N SER A 4 -14.58 -17.85 -19.37
CA SER A 4 -13.32 -17.15 -19.65
C SER A 4 -12.07 -17.87 -19.14
N GLU A 5 -12.18 -18.70 -18.10
CA GLU A 5 -11.07 -19.49 -17.55
C GLU A 5 -10.57 -20.59 -18.51
N VAL A 6 -11.37 -20.97 -19.51
CA VAL A 6 -10.98 -21.90 -20.59
C VAL A 6 -10.90 -21.22 -21.96
N GLY A 7 -10.97 -19.88 -22.01
CA GLY A 7 -10.90 -19.07 -23.23
C GLY A 7 -12.25 -18.66 -23.83
N GLU A 8 -13.38 -19.10 -23.27
CA GLU A 8 -14.74 -18.80 -23.76
C GLU A 8 -15.26 -17.44 -23.26
N VAL A 9 -14.50 -16.37 -23.54
CA VAL A 9 -14.79 -14.99 -23.09
C VAL A 9 -16.11 -14.46 -23.66
N GLU A 10 -16.41 -14.75 -24.93
CA GLU A 10 -17.65 -14.31 -25.56
C GLU A 10 -18.90 -14.91 -24.91
N LEU A 11 -18.82 -16.18 -24.49
CA LEU A 11 -19.92 -16.85 -23.82
C LEU A 11 -20.18 -16.22 -22.43
N GLU A 12 -19.10 -15.84 -21.73
CA GLU A 12 -19.18 -15.14 -20.45
C GLU A 12 -19.85 -13.77 -20.59
N HIS A 13 -19.51 -13.00 -21.62
CA HIS A 13 -20.19 -11.74 -21.90
C HIS A 13 -21.68 -11.95 -22.23
N LYS A 14 -22.01 -12.94 -23.08
CA LYS A 14 -23.39 -13.23 -23.48
C LYS A 14 -24.30 -13.55 -22.29
N ILE A 15 -23.84 -14.33 -21.31
CA ILE A 15 -24.66 -14.67 -20.14
C ILE A 15 -24.89 -13.44 -19.24
N VAL A 16 -23.88 -12.58 -19.08
CA VAL A 16 -23.99 -11.33 -18.31
C VAL A 16 -24.93 -10.34 -19.00
N ASP A 17 -24.79 -10.13 -20.30
CA ASP A 17 -25.64 -9.24 -21.07
C ASP A 17 -27.11 -9.70 -21.06
N TYR A 18 -27.33 -11.01 -21.20
CA TYR A 18 -28.67 -11.58 -21.08
C TYR A 18 -29.26 -11.33 -19.69
N ALA A 19 -28.52 -11.59 -18.61
CA ALA A 19 -29.01 -11.35 -17.25
C ALA A 19 -29.33 -9.86 -17.02
N LYS A 20 -28.45 -8.95 -17.43
CA LYS A 20 -28.66 -7.50 -17.35
C LYS A 20 -29.89 -7.05 -18.12
N SER A 21 -30.12 -7.59 -19.32
CA SER A 21 -31.34 -7.30 -20.12
C SER A 21 -32.64 -7.70 -19.42
N LYS A 22 -32.58 -8.55 -18.41
CA LYS A 22 -33.71 -9.00 -17.58
C LYS A 22 -33.75 -8.38 -16.19
N GLY A 23 -32.84 -7.45 -15.87
CA GLY A 23 -32.75 -6.82 -14.55
C GLY A 23 -32.13 -7.72 -13.48
N SER A 24 -31.39 -8.75 -13.87
CA SER A 24 -30.70 -9.69 -12.97
C SER A 24 -29.19 -9.47 -12.98
N ARG A 25 -28.53 -9.87 -11.89
CA ARG A 25 -27.06 -9.86 -11.74
C ARG A 25 -26.51 -11.29 -11.69
N ILE A 26 -25.24 -11.48 -12.03
CA ILE A 26 -24.55 -12.78 -11.98
C ILE A 26 -23.40 -12.74 -10.97
N LEU A 27 -23.40 -13.69 -10.04
CA LEU A 27 -22.22 -14.06 -9.26
C LEU A 27 -21.49 -15.20 -9.96
N GLY A 28 -20.18 -15.09 -10.14
CA GLY A 28 -19.38 -16.04 -10.92
C GLY A 28 -19.17 -15.59 -12.37
N PRO A 29 -19.19 -16.52 -13.35
CA PRO A 29 -19.36 -17.98 -13.22
C PRO A 29 -18.15 -18.65 -12.54
N ASN A 30 -18.13 -19.99 -12.55
CA ASN A 30 -17.03 -20.80 -12.02
C ASN A 30 -16.78 -20.62 -10.51
N ILE A 31 -17.84 -20.89 -9.74
CA ILE A 31 -17.87 -20.67 -8.29
C ILE A 31 -18.30 -21.93 -7.56
N PHE A 32 -17.97 -22.01 -6.27
CA PHE A 32 -18.51 -23.05 -5.39
C PHE A 32 -19.76 -22.64 -4.62
N GLY A 33 -20.32 -21.46 -4.90
CA GLY A 33 -21.55 -20.96 -4.30
C GLY A 33 -21.33 -19.94 -3.18
N VAL A 34 -22.34 -19.78 -2.33
CA VAL A 34 -22.38 -18.77 -1.26
C VAL A 34 -22.95 -19.39 0.02
N PHE A 35 -22.51 -18.88 1.16
CA PHE A 35 -23.14 -19.12 2.45
C PHE A 35 -23.37 -17.79 3.18
N SER A 36 -24.51 -17.71 3.87
CA SER A 36 -24.91 -16.59 4.72
C SER A 36 -25.44 -17.15 6.03
N ALA A 37 -24.74 -16.87 7.12
CA ALA A 37 -25.21 -17.22 8.46
C ALA A 37 -26.50 -16.45 8.78
N THR A 38 -26.54 -15.14 8.51
CA THR A 38 -27.71 -14.27 8.80
C THR A 38 -29.02 -14.84 8.23
N SER A 39 -28.98 -15.39 7.01
CA SER A 39 -30.16 -15.93 6.32
C SER A 39 -30.34 -17.44 6.51
N ASN A 40 -29.45 -18.10 7.24
CA ASN A 40 -29.36 -19.56 7.35
C ASN A 40 -29.36 -20.26 5.97
N PHE A 41 -28.55 -19.72 5.05
CA PHE A 41 -28.51 -20.14 3.66
C PHE A 41 -27.14 -20.71 3.32
N ASN A 42 -27.11 -21.94 2.80
CA ASN A 42 -25.91 -22.57 2.25
C ASN A 42 -26.22 -23.12 0.86
N SER A 43 -25.70 -22.45 -0.18
CA SER A 43 -25.75 -22.94 -1.57
C SER A 43 -24.37 -23.35 -2.06
N THR A 44 -23.50 -23.77 -1.15
CA THR A 44 -22.19 -24.32 -1.49
C THR A 44 -22.22 -25.83 -1.61
N PHE A 45 -21.18 -26.40 -2.24
CA PHE A 45 -20.93 -27.85 -2.22
C PHE A 45 -19.80 -28.22 -1.24
N SER A 46 -19.68 -27.54 -0.11
CA SER A 46 -18.66 -27.84 0.92
C SER A 46 -18.82 -29.25 1.50
N ALA A 47 -17.70 -29.91 1.78
CA ALA A 47 -17.70 -31.23 2.41
C ALA A 47 -17.96 -31.18 3.93
N THR A 48 -17.75 -30.01 4.55
CA THR A 48 -17.92 -29.78 5.98
C THR A 48 -19.06 -28.79 6.23
N GLU A 49 -19.71 -28.96 7.38
CA GLU A 49 -20.65 -27.98 7.90
C GLU A 49 -19.92 -26.67 8.23
N ILE A 50 -20.56 -25.55 7.89
CA ILE A 50 -20.00 -24.22 8.12
C ILE A 50 -20.50 -23.71 9.48
N ALA A 51 -19.59 -23.70 10.47
CA ALA A 51 -19.87 -23.12 11.77
C ALA A 51 -20.20 -21.63 11.63
N ARG A 52 -21.24 -21.17 12.35
CA ARG A 52 -21.65 -19.77 12.36
C ARG A 52 -20.70 -18.94 13.22
N GLY A 53 -20.38 -17.72 12.79
CA GLY A 53 -19.57 -16.78 13.56
C GLY A 53 -19.44 -15.43 12.89
N HIS A 54 -18.28 -14.81 13.01
CA HIS A 54 -18.10 -13.37 12.75
C HIS A 54 -17.20 -13.04 11.57
N VAL A 55 -16.62 -14.03 10.89
CA VAL A 55 -15.70 -13.79 9.77
C VAL A 55 -16.43 -13.93 8.44
N ALA A 56 -16.33 -12.95 7.55
CA ALA A 56 -16.78 -13.08 6.17
C ALA A 56 -15.59 -13.45 5.28
N ILE A 57 -15.73 -14.43 4.39
CA ILE A 57 -14.68 -14.80 3.42
C ILE A 57 -15.14 -14.46 2.00
N LEU A 58 -14.39 -13.61 1.31
CA LEU A 58 -14.57 -13.29 -0.10
C LEU A 58 -13.41 -13.92 -0.89
N THR A 59 -13.66 -14.78 -1.86
CA THR A 59 -12.58 -15.52 -2.52
C THR A 59 -12.78 -15.65 -4.02
N GLN A 60 -11.76 -15.28 -4.79
CA GLN A 60 -11.68 -15.55 -6.23
C GLN A 60 -11.40 -17.03 -6.50
N SER A 61 -10.57 -17.66 -5.67
CA SER A 61 -10.17 -19.06 -5.86
C SER A 61 -11.28 -20.01 -5.40
N GLY A 62 -11.68 -20.92 -6.29
CA GLY A 62 -12.67 -21.95 -6.00
C GLY A 62 -12.13 -23.05 -5.08
N ALA A 63 -11.05 -23.72 -5.52
CA ALA A 63 -10.45 -24.84 -4.79
C ALA A 63 -9.85 -24.41 -3.45
N LEU A 64 -9.20 -23.24 -3.40
CA LEU A 64 -8.69 -22.74 -2.13
C LEU A 64 -9.83 -22.28 -1.22
N GLY A 65 -10.85 -21.62 -1.77
CA GLY A 65 -12.01 -21.18 -1.01
C GLY A 65 -12.76 -22.31 -0.31
N ILE A 66 -13.01 -23.41 -1.01
CA ILE A 66 -13.67 -24.58 -0.40
C ILE A 66 -12.77 -25.25 0.65
N ALA A 67 -11.45 -25.30 0.43
CA ALA A 67 -10.50 -25.80 1.42
C ALA A 67 -10.39 -24.88 2.65
N MET A 68 -10.54 -23.57 2.48
CA MET A 68 -10.58 -22.60 3.58
C MET A 68 -11.76 -22.87 4.52
N ILE A 69 -12.92 -23.31 4.03
CA ILE A 69 -14.05 -23.73 4.87
C ILE A 69 -13.66 -24.89 5.80
N GLY A 70 -12.94 -25.89 5.28
CA GLY A 70 -12.43 -26.98 6.11
C GLY A 70 -11.43 -26.47 7.16
N LYS A 71 -10.54 -25.56 6.76
CA LYS A 71 -9.56 -24.94 7.68
C LYS A 71 -10.20 -24.08 8.75
N THR A 72 -11.31 -23.38 8.47
CA THR A 72 -11.99 -22.55 9.49
C THR A 72 -12.56 -23.43 10.59
N ALA A 73 -13.08 -24.62 10.26
CA ALA A 73 -13.53 -25.59 11.27
C ALA A 73 -12.38 -26.05 12.18
N VAL A 74 -11.21 -26.38 11.62
CA VAL A 74 -10.02 -26.80 12.39
C VAL A 74 -9.49 -25.68 13.30
N ASN A 75 -9.58 -24.42 12.86
CA ASN A 75 -9.08 -23.27 13.63
C ASN A 75 -10.14 -22.67 14.57
N ASN A 76 -11.32 -23.28 14.69
CA ASN A 76 -12.46 -22.77 15.45
C ASN A 76 -12.89 -21.35 15.03
N ILE A 77 -12.92 -21.11 13.72
CA ILE A 77 -13.35 -19.83 13.14
C ILE A 77 -14.76 -20.03 12.56
N GLY A 78 -15.73 -19.38 13.18
CA GLY A 78 -17.10 -19.34 12.65
C GLY A 78 -17.27 -18.27 11.57
N LEU A 79 -17.99 -18.61 10.50
CA LEU A 79 -18.25 -17.72 9.37
C LEU A 79 -19.60 -17.00 9.50
N SER A 80 -19.60 -15.72 9.16
CA SER A 80 -20.81 -14.92 8.95
C SER A 80 -21.29 -15.02 7.49
N ALA A 81 -20.35 -15.11 6.56
CA ALA A 81 -20.60 -15.30 5.14
C ALA A 81 -19.40 -15.96 4.46
N ILE A 82 -19.64 -16.65 3.36
CA ILE A 82 -18.60 -16.94 2.36
C ILE A 82 -19.16 -16.72 0.97
N VAL A 83 -18.42 -16.01 0.13
CA VAL A 83 -18.79 -15.71 -1.25
C VAL A 83 -17.67 -16.16 -2.17
N SER A 84 -17.95 -17.20 -2.95
CA SER A 84 -17.09 -17.58 -4.08
C SER A 84 -17.41 -16.67 -5.25
N ILE A 85 -16.43 -15.85 -5.64
CA ILE A 85 -16.59 -14.84 -6.70
C ILE A 85 -16.22 -15.42 -8.07
N GLY A 86 -15.21 -16.30 -8.12
CA GLY A 86 -14.80 -16.98 -9.36
C GLY A 86 -14.36 -15.99 -10.43
N ASN A 87 -14.93 -16.13 -11.63
CA ASN A 87 -14.54 -15.34 -12.80
C ASN A 87 -14.93 -13.86 -12.73
N LYS A 88 -15.76 -13.44 -11.74
CA LYS A 88 -16.21 -12.05 -11.53
C LYS A 88 -16.70 -11.35 -12.80
N ALA A 89 -17.57 -12.01 -13.54
CA ALA A 89 -18.06 -11.51 -14.81
C ALA A 89 -19.04 -10.32 -14.66
N ASP A 90 -19.69 -10.20 -13.50
CA ASP A 90 -20.64 -9.11 -13.21
C ASP A 90 -20.56 -8.62 -11.77
N ILE A 91 -20.86 -9.48 -10.77
CA ILE A 91 -20.62 -9.17 -9.35
C ILE A 91 -19.15 -9.39 -9.03
N ASP A 92 -18.50 -8.37 -8.47
CA ASP A 92 -17.08 -8.36 -8.14
C ASP A 92 -16.82 -8.26 -6.62
N GLU A 93 -15.55 -8.11 -6.25
CA GLU A 93 -15.12 -7.93 -4.87
C GLU A 93 -15.69 -6.67 -4.21
N ALA A 94 -15.87 -5.59 -4.98
CA ALA A 94 -16.39 -4.32 -4.48
C ALA A 94 -17.88 -4.45 -4.11
N ASP A 95 -18.69 -5.06 -4.99
CA ASP A 95 -20.08 -5.41 -4.71
C ASP A 95 -20.20 -6.26 -3.42
N CYS A 96 -19.34 -7.28 -3.30
CA CYS A 96 -19.35 -8.17 -2.16
C CYS A 96 -18.97 -7.46 -0.86
N LEU A 97 -17.93 -6.61 -0.89
CA LEU A 97 -17.50 -5.78 0.25
C LEU A 97 -18.62 -4.86 0.74
N GLU A 98 -19.25 -4.12 -0.18
CA GLU A 98 -20.36 -3.21 0.14
C GLU A 98 -21.57 -3.93 0.75
N TYR A 99 -21.77 -5.20 0.41
CA TYR A 99 -22.82 -6.03 0.98
C TYR A 99 -22.45 -6.54 2.38
N VAL A 100 -21.31 -7.23 2.54
CA VAL A 100 -20.96 -7.89 3.81
C VAL A 100 -20.60 -6.89 4.91
N VAL A 101 -20.07 -5.72 4.56
CA VAL A 101 -19.73 -4.70 5.57
C VAL A 101 -20.96 -4.22 6.35
N LYS A 102 -22.16 -4.28 5.76
CA LYS A 102 -23.40 -3.82 6.42
C LYS A 102 -23.93 -4.79 7.47
N SER A 103 -23.49 -6.06 7.46
CA SER A 103 -23.99 -7.09 8.37
C SER A 103 -23.44 -6.94 9.78
N GLU A 104 -24.28 -6.73 10.80
CA GLU A 104 -23.83 -6.67 12.21
C GLU A 104 -23.16 -7.97 12.69
N MET A 105 -23.48 -9.10 12.07
CA MET A 105 -22.87 -10.39 12.40
C MET A 105 -21.40 -10.46 11.98
N THR A 106 -21.03 -9.79 10.89
CA THR A 106 -19.67 -9.76 10.36
C THR A 106 -18.83 -8.76 11.15
N LYS A 107 -17.77 -9.21 11.81
CA LYS A 107 -16.79 -8.33 12.49
C LYS A 107 -15.50 -8.16 11.70
N VAL A 108 -15.09 -9.18 10.94
CA VAL A 108 -13.85 -9.17 10.14
C VAL A 108 -14.12 -9.72 8.75
N ILE A 109 -13.50 -9.15 7.72
CA ILE A 109 -13.62 -9.60 6.33
C ILE A 109 -12.26 -10.12 5.87
N LEU A 110 -12.19 -11.36 5.42
CA LEU A 110 -11.03 -11.96 4.76
C LEU A 110 -11.26 -12.01 3.25
N MET A 111 -10.32 -11.49 2.48
CA MET A 111 -10.34 -11.52 1.02
C MET A 111 -9.17 -12.34 0.49
N TYR A 112 -9.45 -13.30 -0.39
CA TYR A 112 -8.44 -13.93 -1.24
C TYR A 112 -8.51 -13.35 -2.66
N VAL A 113 -7.45 -12.65 -3.06
CA VAL A 113 -7.41 -11.84 -4.28
C VAL A 113 -6.30 -12.35 -5.20
N GLU A 114 -6.64 -12.72 -6.44
CA GLU A 114 -5.67 -13.12 -7.48
C GLU A 114 -5.34 -11.94 -8.39
N GLY A 115 -6.36 -11.20 -8.85
CA GLY A 115 -6.23 -9.94 -9.58
C GLY A 115 -7.40 -9.01 -9.30
N ILE A 116 -7.30 -7.75 -9.70
CA ILE A 116 -8.39 -6.75 -9.56
C ILE A 116 -8.81 -6.28 -10.95
N LYS A 117 -10.12 -6.17 -11.19
CA LYS A 117 -10.72 -5.51 -12.35
C LYS A 117 -11.46 -4.27 -11.81
N GLY A 118 -11.39 -3.14 -12.51
CA GLY A 118 -12.08 -1.91 -12.09
C GLY A 118 -11.55 -1.34 -10.77
N GLY A 119 -10.24 -1.19 -10.65
CA GLY A 119 -9.56 -0.83 -9.40
C GLY A 119 -10.08 0.41 -8.67
N GLU A 120 -10.56 1.44 -9.38
CA GLU A 120 -11.14 2.63 -8.75
C GLU A 120 -12.33 2.27 -7.84
N ARG A 121 -13.25 1.45 -8.35
CA ARG A 121 -14.41 0.97 -7.59
C ARG A 121 -13.98 0.09 -6.41
N PHE A 122 -12.99 -0.77 -6.62
CA PHE A 122 -12.43 -1.60 -5.55
C PHE A 122 -11.82 -0.75 -4.43
N ILE A 123 -11.06 0.28 -4.77
CA ILE A 123 -10.43 1.20 -3.81
C ILE A 123 -11.50 1.95 -3.01
N GLU A 124 -12.55 2.44 -3.67
CA GLU A 124 -13.69 3.10 -3.01
C GLU A 124 -14.39 2.17 -2.01
N ALA A 125 -14.75 0.97 -2.45
CA ALA A 125 -15.41 -0.02 -1.59
C ALA A 125 -14.51 -0.48 -0.44
N LEU A 126 -13.21 -0.66 -0.69
CA LEU A 126 -12.24 -1.06 0.32
C LEU A 126 -12.05 0.04 1.37
N ARG A 127 -11.90 1.30 0.95
CA ARG A 127 -11.86 2.46 1.87
C ARG A 127 -13.14 2.51 2.70
N ALA A 128 -14.31 2.36 2.10
CA ALA A 128 -15.57 2.38 2.84
C ALA A 128 -15.65 1.22 3.85
N ALA A 129 -15.16 0.04 3.49
CA ALA A 129 -15.18 -1.15 4.34
C ALA A 129 -14.23 -1.04 5.54
N THR A 130 -12.98 -0.64 5.31
CA THR A 130 -11.96 -0.54 6.37
C THR A 130 -12.28 0.50 7.43
N ARG A 131 -13.16 1.46 7.12
CA ARG A 131 -13.67 2.45 8.07
C ARG A 131 -14.54 1.83 9.16
N VAL A 132 -15.20 0.74 8.83
CA VAL A 132 -16.19 0.11 9.71
C VAL A 132 -15.62 -1.18 10.31
N LYS A 133 -14.85 -1.95 9.53
CA LYS A 133 -14.40 -3.29 9.92
C LYS A 133 -12.99 -3.56 9.41
N PRO A 134 -12.17 -4.33 10.16
CA PRO A 134 -10.91 -4.84 9.63
C PRO A 134 -11.14 -5.67 8.35
N VAL A 135 -10.38 -5.34 7.30
CA VAL A 135 -10.33 -6.12 6.06
C VAL A 135 -8.94 -6.73 5.92
N VAL A 136 -8.86 -8.05 6.02
CA VAL A 136 -7.65 -8.84 5.82
C VAL A 136 -7.57 -9.29 4.37
N VAL A 137 -6.45 -9.07 3.69
CA VAL A 137 -6.27 -9.43 2.28
C VAL A 137 -5.10 -10.40 2.13
N LEU A 138 -5.40 -11.59 1.60
CA LEU A 138 -4.41 -12.54 1.14
C LEU A 138 -4.28 -12.43 -0.39
N LYS A 139 -3.22 -11.75 -0.84
CA LYS A 139 -2.93 -11.52 -2.26
C LYS A 139 -2.04 -12.62 -2.81
N SER A 140 -2.50 -13.35 -3.83
CA SER A 140 -1.66 -14.29 -4.57
C SER A 140 -0.88 -13.59 -5.69
N GLY A 141 0.11 -14.27 -6.28
CA GLY A 141 0.89 -13.72 -7.39
C GLY A 141 1.86 -12.59 -7.01
N ARG A 142 2.43 -12.64 -5.80
CA ARG A 142 3.31 -11.58 -5.26
C ARG A 142 4.66 -11.44 -5.98
N SER A 143 5.19 -12.55 -6.49
CA SER A 143 6.46 -12.57 -7.24
C SER A 143 6.21 -12.53 -8.73
N LYS A 144 7.20 -12.12 -9.54
CA LYS A 144 7.09 -12.14 -11.01
C LYS A 144 6.58 -13.49 -11.56
N ARG A 145 7.11 -14.60 -11.02
CA ARG A 145 6.69 -15.96 -11.41
C ARG A 145 5.29 -16.30 -10.90
N GLY A 146 4.96 -15.92 -9.65
CA GLY A 146 3.62 -16.12 -9.10
C GLY A 146 2.57 -15.33 -9.86
N ALA A 147 2.89 -14.10 -10.25
CA ALA A 147 2.01 -13.23 -11.02
C ALA A 147 1.74 -13.81 -12.41
N ALA A 148 2.78 -14.31 -13.09
CA ALA A 148 2.63 -15.03 -14.35
C ALA A 148 1.76 -16.30 -14.22
N ALA A 149 1.93 -17.07 -13.14
CA ALA A 149 1.09 -18.24 -12.88
C ALA A 149 -0.38 -17.86 -12.64
N ALA A 150 -0.64 -16.83 -11.82
CA ALA A 150 -2.00 -16.33 -11.58
C ALA A 150 -2.67 -15.79 -12.86
N ALA A 151 -1.90 -15.07 -13.70
CA ALA A 151 -2.39 -14.57 -14.98
C ALA A 151 -2.78 -15.72 -15.94
N SER A 152 -1.96 -16.77 -16.03
CA SER A 152 -2.29 -17.94 -16.86
C SER A 152 -3.51 -18.71 -16.38
N HIS A 153 -3.81 -18.64 -15.08
CA HIS A 153 -4.94 -19.34 -14.46
C HIS A 153 -6.27 -18.58 -14.58
N THR A 154 -6.23 -17.24 -14.61
CA THR A 154 -7.43 -16.38 -14.60
C THR A 154 -7.71 -15.67 -15.91
N GLY A 155 -6.77 -15.71 -16.86
CA GLY A 155 -6.83 -14.91 -18.08
C GLY A 155 -6.76 -13.40 -17.85
N SER A 156 -6.42 -12.95 -16.63
CA SER A 156 -6.29 -11.53 -16.28
C SER A 156 -4.83 -11.07 -16.30
N LEU A 157 -4.59 -9.79 -16.61
CA LEU A 157 -3.24 -9.23 -16.57
C LEU A 157 -2.66 -9.34 -15.15
N ALA A 158 -1.39 -9.72 -15.02
CA ALA A 158 -0.64 -9.59 -13.77
C ALA A 158 -0.28 -8.12 -13.50
N GLY A 159 -0.60 -7.62 -12.31
CA GLY A 159 -0.33 -6.25 -11.87
C GLY A 159 0.94 -6.20 -11.05
N ALA A 160 1.54 -5.02 -10.91
CA ALA A 160 2.71 -4.86 -10.06
C ALA A 160 2.32 -5.02 -8.58
N ASP A 161 2.98 -5.94 -7.88
CA ASP A 161 2.68 -6.23 -6.48
C ASP A 161 2.94 -5.01 -5.58
N GLU A 162 3.98 -4.24 -5.88
CA GLU A 162 4.35 -3.00 -5.18
C GLU A 162 3.23 -1.95 -5.22
N ILE A 163 2.51 -1.84 -6.36
CA ILE A 163 1.36 -0.94 -6.50
C ILE A 163 0.18 -1.47 -5.67
N THR A 164 -0.07 -2.78 -5.71
CA THR A 164 -1.13 -3.41 -4.93
C THR A 164 -0.88 -3.23 -3.43
N ASP A 165 0.35 -3.45 -2.98
CA ASP A 165 0.75 -3.28 -1.58
C ASP A 165 0.50 -1.85 -1.10
N ALA A 166 0.98 -0.87 -1.87
CA ALA A 166 0.87 0.53 -1.53
C ALA A 166 -0.59 0.99 -1.46
N ILE A 167 -1.44 0.50 -2.37
CA ILE A 167 -2.88 0.84 -2.39
C ILE A 167 -3.63 0.14 -1.26
N LEU A 168 -3.35 -1.14 -0.96
CA LEU A 168 -3.95 -1.82 0.19
C LEU A 168 -3.60 -1.10 1.50
N LYS A 169 -2.33 -0.71 1.66
CA LYS A 169 -1.86 0.10 2.79
C LYS A 169 -2.57 1.46 2.86
N GLN A 170 -2.69 2.15 1.72
CA GLN A 170 -3.42 3.42 1.62
C GLN A 170 -4.89 3.28 2.02
N CYS A 171 -5.53 2.14 1.73
CA CYS A 171 -6.92 1.89 2.09
C CYS A 171 -7.10 1.38 3.52
N GLY A 172 -6.02 1.11 4.27
CA GLY A 172 -6.09 0.56 5.63
C GLY A 172 -6.40 -0.94 5.67
N ALA A 173 -6.21 -1.65 4.56
CA ALA A 173 -6.37 -3.09 4.51
C ALA A 173 -5.14 -3.80 5.10
N LEU A 174 -5.38 -4.87 5.85
CA LEU A 174 -4.36 -5.67 6.49
C LEU A 174 -3.91 -6.78 5.55
N ARG A 175 -2.77 -6.58 4.89
CA ARG A 175 -2.24 -7.58 3.96
C ARG A 175 -1.53 -8.70 4.71
N ALA A 176 -2.04 -9.93 4.59
CA ALA A 176 -1.44 -11.13 5.17
C ALA A 176 -0.52 -11.84 4.16
N GLU A 177 0.54 -12.46 4.67
CA GLU A 177 1.56 -13.15 3.91
C GLU A 177 1.25 -14.63 3.68
N SER A 178 0.46 -15.23 4.57
CA SER A 178 0.09 -16.64 4.53
C SER A 178 -1.35 -16.86 4.97
N LEU A 179 -1.88 -18.05 4.69
CA LEU A 179 -3.20 -18.47 5.20
C LEU A 179 -3.23 -18.55 6.72
N GLN A 180 -2.13 -19.02 7.34
CA GLN A 180 -2.05 -19.13 8.79
C GLN A 180 -2.14 -17.76 9.43
N GLU A 181 -1.36 -16.80 8.93
CA GLU A 181 -1.38 -15.42 9.41
C GLU A 181 -2.76 -14.77 9.20
N ALA A 182 -3.35 -14.93 8.01
CA ALA A 182 -4.69 -14.42 7.72
C ALA A 182 -5.75 -14.95 8.68
N PHE A 183 -5.73 -16.26 8.98
CA PHE A 183 -6.67 -16.86 9.92
C PHE A 183 -6.40 -16.47 11.37
N ASN A 184 -5.14 -16.39 11.78
CA ASN A 184 -4.75 -15.91 13.10
C ASN A 184 -5.29 -14.49 13.33
N TRP A 185 -5.08 -13.59 12.37
CA TRP A 185 -5.60 -12.22 12.44
C TRP A 185 -7.13 -12.18 12.45
N CYS A 186 -7.80 -12.94 11.58
CA CYS A 186 -9.27 -12.97 11.56
C CYS A 186 -9.86 -13.47 12.87
N LYS A 187 -9.27 -14.52 13.46
CA LYS A 187 -9.68 -15.07 14.75
C LYS A 187 -9.45 -14.06 15.88
N PHE A 188 -8.29 -13.42 15.92
CA PHE A 188 -7.99 -12.42 16.94
C PHE A 188 -8.87 -11.17 16.81
N LEU A 189 -8.88 -10.52 15.64
CA LEU A 189 -9.62 -9.28 15.39
C LEU A 189 -11.14 -9.41 15.56
N SER A 190 -11.70 -10.61 15.41
CA SER A 190 -13.14 -10.83 15.63
C SER A 190 -13.55 -10.94 17.10
N ASN A 191 -12.58 -11.12 18.01
CA ASN A 191 -12.81 -11.34 19.43
C ASN A 191 -12.10 -10.31 20.32
N ALA A 192 -11.02 -9.69 19.85
CA ALA A 192 -10.26 -8.71 20.62
C ALA A 192 -11.06 -7.42 20.85
N PRO A 193 -10.96 -6.81 22.04
CA PRO A 193 -11.45 -5.46 22.25
C PRO A 193 -10.62 -4.44 21.45
N GLU A 194 -11.16 -3.25 21.23
CA GLU A 194 -10.38 -2.14 20.65
C GLU A 194 -9.37 -1.62 21.67
N PRO A 195 -8.10 -1.39 21.27
CA PRO A 195 -7.11 -0.82 22.17
C PRO A 195 -7.46 0.65 22.48
N LYS A 196 -7.16 1.10 23.71
CA LYS A 196 -7.40 2.49 24.16
C LYS A 196 -6.29 3.46 23.73
N GLY A 197 -5.16 2.93 23.29
CA GLY A 197 -3.94 3.64 22.88
C GLY A 197 -2.87 2.61 22.54
N ASN A 198 -1.61 3.05 22.38
CA ASN A 198 -0.53 2.20 21.85
C ASN A 198 0.50 1.78 22.92
N ARG A 199 0.12 1.78 24.20
CA ARG A 199 1.03 1.48 25.31
C ARG A 199 1.04 -0.02 25.61
N GLY A 200 1.69 -0.80 24.74
CA GLY A 200 1.83 -2.26 24.89
C GLY A 200 2.88 -2.66 25.93
N VAL A 201 2.62 -3.74 26.67
CA VAL A 201 3.59 -4.30 27.63
C VAL A 201 3.80 -5.79 27.40
N ILE A 202 5.06 -6.21 27.38
CA ILE A 202 5.46 -7.62 27.38
C ILE A 202 5.67 -8.05 28.83
N VAL A 203 5.08 -9.19 29.21
CA VAL A 203 5.33 -9.87 30.49
C VAL A 203 5.84 -11.28 30.19
N THR A 204 6.97 -11.66 30.78
CA THR A 204 7.67 -12.91 30.49
C THR A 204 8.30 -13.52 31.74
N ASN A 205 8.50 -14.84 31.77
CA ASN A 205 9.36 -15.51 32.76
C ASN A 205 10.75 -15.87 32.23
N GLY A 206 11.09 -15.45 31.01
CA GLY A 206 12.38 -15.71 30.41
C GLY A 206 12.82 -14.60 29.48
N GLY A 207 14.05 -14.13 29.66
CA GLY A 207 14.64 -13.10 28.80
C GLY A 207 14.72 -13.49 27.33
N GLY A 208 15.00 -14.77 26.99
CA GLY A 208 15.14 -15.22 25.60
C GLY A 208 13.87 -15.02 24.76
N ILE A 209 12.73 -15.51 25.26
CA ILE A 209 11.43 -15.31 24.58
C ILE A 209 11.00 -13.84 24.60
N GLY A 210 11.37 -13.08 25.65
CA GLY A 210 11.16 -11.64 25.75
C GLY A 210 11.88 -10.85 24.66
N VAL A 211 13.13 -11.21 24.34
CA VAL A 211 13.89 -10.62 23.23
C VAL A 211 13.23 -10.93 21.89
N MET A 212 12.85 -12.19 21.64
CA MET A 212 12.14 -12.56 20.41
C MET A 212 10.82 -11.79 20.23
N ALA A 213 10.06 -11.60 21.31
CA ALA A 213 8.84 -10.81 21.27
C ALA A 213 9.11 -9.33 21.03
N THR A 214 10.22 -8.79 21.55
CA THR A 214 10.64 -7.40 21.29
C THR A 214 10.99 -7.19 19.81
N ASP A 215 11.78 -8.10 19.22
CA ASP A 215 12.09 -8.08 17.79
C ASP A 215 10.82 -8.19 16.93
N ALA A 216 9.88 -9.05 17.34
CA ALA A 216 8.59 -9.16 16.67
C ALA A 216 7.75 -7.88 16.81
N CYS A 217 7.82 -7.18 17.95
CA CYS A 217 7.14 -5.90 18.14
C CYS A 217 7.67 -4.85 17.16
N GLU A 218 8.99 -4.75 16.99
CA GLU A 218 9.59 -3.87 15.98
C GLU A 218 9.14 -4.25 14.56
N LYS A 219 9.17 -5.54 14.22
CA LYS A 219 8.76 -6.03 12.89
C LYS A 219 7.30 -5.67 12.56
N TYR A 220 6.39 -5.80 13.51
CA TYR A 220 4.95 -5.62 13.29
C TYR A 220 4.42 -4.25 13.74
N GLY A 221 5.30 -3.34 14.18
CA GLY A 221 4.93 -1.97 14.57
C GLY A 221 4.12 -1.91 15.87
N VAL A 222 4.40 -2.78 16.83
CA VAL A 222 3.80 -2.76 18.17
C VAL A 222 4.67 -1.91 19.09
N GLU A 223 4.17 -0.77 19.52
CA GLU A 223 4.89 0.12 20.44
C GLU A 223 4.92 -0.46 21.87
N LEU A 224 6.09 -0.35 22.50
CA LEU A 224 6.34 -0.81 23.86
C LEU A 224 6.39 0.38 24.81
N TYR A 225 5.56 0.34 25.86
CA TYR A 225 5.52 1.35 26.90
C TYR A 225 6.85 1.39 27.68
N ASP A 226 7.41 2.58 27.92
CA ASP A 226 8.79 2.77 28.37
C ASP A 226 8.95 3.61 29.65
N ASP A 227 7.86 4.11 30.26
CA ASP A 227 7.90 4.85 31.53
C ASP A 227 8.31 3.92 32.69
N GLN A 228 9.59 4.01 33.05
CA GLN A 228 10.22 3.19 34.08
C GLN A 228 9.62 3.37 35.47
N ALA A 229 9.13 4.57 35.80
CA ALA A 229 8.55 4.82 37.12
C ALA A 229 7.21 4.08 37.27
N VAL A 230 6.38 4.17 36.23
CA VAL A 230 5.08 3.49 36.17
C VAL A 230 5.26 1.96 36.11
N LEU A 231 6.15 1.46 35.25
CA LEU A 231 6.41 0.02 35.16
C LEU A 231 6.92 -0.55 36.48
N LYS A 232 7.82 0.17 37.17
CA LYS A 232 8.31 -0.25 38.48
C LYS A 232 7.19 -0.30 39.52
N ASP A 233 6.35 0.73 39.60
CA ASP A 233 5.25 0.80 40.57
C ASP A 233 4.24 -0.35 40.37
N VAL A 234 3.89 -0.61 39.10
CA VAL A 234 2.87 -1.61 38.74
C VAL A 234 3.38 -3.05 38.91
N PHE A 235 4.62 -3.34 38.52
CA PHE A 235 5.12 -4.72 38.42
C PHE A 235 6.04 -5.15 39.56
N ALA A 236 6.59 -4.23 40.37
CA ALA A 236 7.46 -4.60 41.50
C ALA A 236 6.85 -5.66 42.44
N PRO A 237 5.54 -5.68 42.75
CA PRO A 237 4.99 -6.68 43.65
C PRO A 237 4.96 -8.11 43.06
N ALA A 238 5.09 -8.25 41.73
CA ALA A 238 5.11 -9.55 41.03
C ALA A 238 6.51 -10.01 40.62
N THR A 239 7.52 -9.13 40.70
CA THR A 239 8.84 -9.35 40.13
C THR A 239 9.91 -9.44 41.23
N PRO A 240 10.74 -10.50 41.26
CA PRO A 240 11.84 -10.60 42.23
C PRO A 240 12.95 -9.56 41.97
N GLU A 241 13.85 -9.32 42.94
CA GLU A 241 14.89 -8.29 42.85
C GLU A 241 15.83 -8.42 41.64
N PHE A 242 16.03 -9.66 41.14
CA PHE A 242 16.87 -9.96 39.98
C PHE A 242 16.07 -10.07 38.66
N GLY A 243 14.76 -9.83 38.70
CA GLY A 243 13.91 -9.71 37.52
C GLY A 243 14.04 -8.35 36.84
N SER A 244 13.42 -8.21 35.66
CA SER A 244 13.39 -6.94 34.92
C SER A 244 12.07 -6.23 35.13
N LEU A 245 12.14 -4.94 35.51
CA LEU A 245 11.00 -4.02 35.54
C LEU A 245 11.03 -3.03 34.37
N LYS A 246 11.89 -3.27 33.38
CA LYS A 246 11.84 -2.62 32.05
C LYS A 246 10.86 -3.40 31.18
N ASN A 247 10.35 -2.84 30.09
CA ASN A 247 9.57 -3.60 29.11
C ASN A 247 10.55 -4.27 28.13
N PRO A 248 10.69 -5.61 28.09
CA PRO A 248 9.85 -6.65 28.71
C PRO A 248 10.00 -6.87 30.22
N ILE A 249 8.86 -6.96 30.92
CA ILE A 249 8.79 -7.27 32.35
C ILE A 249 9.13 -8.74 32.56
N ASP A 250 10.27 -9.03 33.19
CA ASP A 250 10.77 -10.39 33.40
C ASP A 250 10.57 -10.81 34.86
N ILE A 251 9.53 -11.63 35.09
CA ILE A 251 9.19 -12.21 36.41
C ILE A 251 10.03 -13.45 36.74
N THR A 252 10.94 -13.85 35.83
CA THR A 252 11.93 -14.93 35.97
C THR A 252 11.35 -16.35 35.99
N GLY A 253 12.18 -17.35 35.70
CA GLY A 253 11.74 -18.74 35.56
C GLY A 253 11.18 -19.37 36.84
N GLY A 254 11.44 -18.78 38.01
CA GLY A 254 10.90 -19.23 39.29
C GLY A 254 9.49 -18.71 39.61
N ALA A 255 8.86 -17.97 38.70
CA ALA A 255 7.53 -17.41 38.90
C ALA A 255 6.46 -18.50 39.14
N ASN A 256 5.70 -18.33 40.22
CA ASN A 256 4.55 -19.19 40.54
C ASN A 256 3.24 -18.60 39.97
N SER A 257 2.13 -19.32 40.11
CA SER A 257 0.83 -18.89 39.59
C SER A 257 0.35 -17.53 40.14
N ALA A 258 0.71 -17.18 41.38
CA ALA A 258 0.33 -15.89 41.96
C ALA A 258 1.12 -14.72 41.32
N ALA A 259 2.42 -14.91 41.06
CA ALA A 259 3.24 -13.92 40.36
C ALA A 259 2.72 -13.69 38.93
N TYR A 260 2.36 -14.75 38.21
CA TYR A 260 1.75 -14.65 36.88
C TYR A 260 0.38 -13.96 36.91
N ASP A 261 -0.53 -14.36 37.80
CA ASP A 261 -1.86 -13.74 37.87
C ASP A 261 -1.73 -12.24 38.16
N LEU A 262 -0.84 -11.85 39.06
CA LEU A 262 -0.59 -10.45 39.40
C LEU A 262 0.01 -9.67 38.21
N ALA A 263 1.11 -10.16 37.62
CA ALA A 263 1.77 -9.47 36.53
C ALA A 263 0.89 -9.39 35.27
N LEU A 264 0.25 -10.50 34.87
CA LEU A 264 -0.56 -10.53 33.66
C LEU A 264 -1.90 -9.80 33.81
N SER A 265 -2.43 -9.67 35.03
CA SER A 265 -3.65 -8.88 35.26
C SER A 265 -3.37 -7.38 35.39
N ALA A 266 -2.13 -6.98 35.68
CA ALA A 266 -1.80 -5.58 35.97
C ALA A 266 -2.20 -4.61 34.83
N PRO A 267 -1.97 -4.93 33.54
CA PRO A 267 -2.43 -4.07 32.45
C PRO A 267 -3.96 -4.02 32.27
N ALA A 268 -4.70 -5.05 32.72
CA ALA A 268 -6.16 -5.05 32.67
C ALA A 268 -6.77 -4.07 33.69
N VAL A 269 -6.11 -3.89 34.84
CA VAL A 269 -6.58 -3.03 35.94
C VAL A 269 -5.95 -1.63 35.96
N SER A 270 -5.00 -1.35 35.08
CA SER A 270 -4.29 -0.07 34.96
C SER A 270 -4.84 0.77 33.81
N ASP A 271 -4.95 2.09 33.99
CA ASP A 271 -5.25 3.05 32.92
C ASP A 271 -3.99 3.45 32.11
N LYS A 272 -2.83 2.94 32.51
CA LYS A 272 -1.51 3.29 31.94
C LYS A 272 -1.09 2.40 30.79
N MET A 273 -1.67 1.21 30.66
CA MET A 273 -1.33 0.25 29.61
C MET A 273 -2.57 -0.06 28.76
N ASP A 274 -2.34 -0.29 27.47
CA ASP A 274 -3.43 -0.47 26.51
C ASP A 274 -3.50 -1.88 25.93
N ALA A 275 -2.43 -2.69 26.02
CA ALA A 275 -2.42 -4.09 25.61
C ALA A 275 -1.34 -4.92 26.31
N THR A 276 -1.51 -6.25 26.31
CA THR A 276 -0.58 -7.21 26.94
C THR A 276 -0.10 -8.27 25.97
N MET A 277 1.21 -8.52 26.00
CA MET A 277 1.85 -9.64 25.31
C MET A 277 2.44 -10.57 26.36
N ALA A 278 1.71 -11.65 26.64
CA ALA A 278 1.99 -12.57 27.73
C ALA A 278 2.83 -13.75 27.23
N LEU A 279 4.02 -13.94 27.81
CA LEU A 279 4.97 -14.96 27.38
C LEU A 279 5.19 -15.98 28.51
N TYR A 280 5.28 -17.26 28.14
CA TYR A 280 5.56 -18.36 29.06
C TYR A 280 6.55 -19.33 28.43
N CYS A 281 7.64 -19.63 29.15
CA CYS A 281 8.48 -20.78 28.91
C CYS A 281 8.25 -21.84 29.99
N GLU A 282 8.04 -23.09 29.58
CA GLU A 282 7.87 -24.21 30.50
C GLU A 282 9.08 -24.39 31.42
N THR A 283 8.80 -24.59 32.70
CA THR A 283 9.81 -24.82 33.74
C THR A 283 9.33 -25.94 34.67
N ALA A 284 10.27 -26.63 35.32
CA ALA A 284 9.93 -27.65 36.32
C ALA A 284 9.27 -27.07 37.58
N THR A 285 9.35 -25.75 37.78
CA THR A 285 8.84 -25.04 38.96
C THR A 285 7.38 -24.60 38.83
N PHE A 286 6.83 -24.60 37.61
CA PHE A 286 5.43 -24.27 37.36
C PHE A 286 4.64 -25.53 37.04
N ASP A 287 3.55 -25.76 37.77
CA ASP A 287 2.68 -26.91 37.51
C ASP A 287 1.86 -26.69 36.24
N SER A 288 2.12 -27.53 35.23
CA SER A 288 1.45 -27.49 33.93
C SER A 288 -0.08 -27.58 34.01
N GLU A 289 -0.64 -28.22 35.05
CA GLU A 289 -2.09 -28.30 35.25
C GLU A 289 -2.71 -26.92 35.53
N ASN A 290 -1.93 -25.99 36.08
CA ASN A 290 -2.37 -24.63 36.39
C ASN A 290 -2.24 -23.65 35.21
N LEU A 291 -1.58 -24.03 34.11
CA LEU A 291 -1.31 -23.14 32.98
C LEU A 291 -2.60 -22.69 32.28
N ALA A 292 -3.44 -23.64 31.86
CA ALA A 292 -4.69 -23.31 31.17
C ALA A 292 -5.70 -22.56 32.07
N PRO A 293 -5.93 -22.95 33.34
CA PRO A 293 -6.75 -22.15 34.27
C PRO A 293 -6.24 -20.72 34.45
N MET A 294 -4.92 -20.52 34.59
CA MET A 294 -4.32 -19.20 34.73
C MET A 294 -4.57 -18.33 33.50
N ILE A 295 -4.33 -18.87 32.30
CA ILE A 295 -4.55 -18.14 31.04
C ILE A 295 -6.04 -17.79 30.87
N ARG A 296 -6.97 -18.72 31.18
CA ARG A 296 -8.42 -18.42 31.12
C ARG A 296 -8.82 -17.29 32.06
N ASN A 297 -8.36 -17.34 33.30
CA ASN A 297 -8.69 -16.31 34.31
C ASN A 297 -8.17 -14.94 33.87
N THR A 298 -6.91 -14.90 33.42
CA THR A 298 -6.26 -13.69 32.92
C THR A 298 -6.98 -13.15 31.69
N TYR A 299 -7.25 -14.00 30.69
CA TYR A 299 -7.97 -13.62 29.48
C TYR A 299 -9.35 -13.03 29.79
N LYS A 300 -10.09 -13.65 30.72
CA LYS A 300 -11.39 -13.13 31.16
C LYS A 300 -11.28 -11.71 31.73
N LYS A 301 -10.32 -11.46 32.63
CA LYS A 301 -10.09 -10.11 33.19
C LYS A 301 -9.81 -9.08 32.10
N HIS A 302 -8.97 -9.42 31.13
CA HIS A 302 -8.66 -8.56 29.96
C HIS A 302 -9.90 -8.26 29.10
N MET A 303 -10.76 -9.26 28.87
CA MET A 303 -12.02 -9.06 28.14
C MET A 303 -13.00 -8.17 28.92
N ASP A 304 -13.11 -8.38 30.24
CA ASP A 304 -14.00 -7.61 31.12
C ASP A 304 -13.60 -6.12 31.18
N THR A 305 -12.30 -5.80 31.02
CA THR A 305 -11.75 -4.42 31.09
C THR A 305 -11.57 -3.76 29.73
N GLY A 306 -11.75 -4.53 28.65
CA GLY A 306 -11.52 -4.09 27.28
C GLY A 306 -10.04 -3.87 26.95
N THR A 307 -9.14 -4.69 27.51
CA THR A 307 -7.69 -4.64 27.26
C THR A 307 -7.30 -5.82 26.37
N PRO A 308 -6.78 -5.61 25.15
CA PRO A 308 -6.32 -6.70 24.29
C PRO A 308 -5.13 -7.47 24.89
N VAL A 309 -5.15 -8.79 24.75
CA VAL A 309 -4.06 -9.66 25.19
C VAL A 309 -3.79 -10.76 24.17
N VAL A 310 -2.52 -11.08 23.95
CA VAL A 310 -2.05 -12.27 23.20
C VAL A 310 -1.09 -13.08 24.06
N TYR A 311 -1.07 -14.40 23.87
CA TYR A 311 -0.22 -15.31 24.62
C TYR A 311 0.73 -16.06 23.67
N ALA A 312 2.02 -16.11 23.98
CA ALA A 312 2.97 -17.02 23.34
C ALA A 312 3.60 -17.93 24.39
N ILE A 313 3.32 -19.23 24.27
CA ILE A 313 3.72 -20.21 25.28
C ILE A 313 4.55 -21.32 24.62
N VAL A 314 5.71 -21.62 25.21
CA VAL A 314 6.71 -22.53 24.64
C VAL A 314 7.01 -23.64 25.64
N GLY A 315 6.90 -24.89 25.21
CA GLY A 315 7.18 -26.07 26.04
C GLY A 315 6.95 -27.38 25.29
N GLY A 316 6.91 -28.48 26.04
CA GLY A 316 6.64 -29.82 25.53
C GLY A 316 5.14 -30.13 25.40
N SER A 317 4.80 -31.41 25.44
CA SER A 317 3.45 -31.91 25.13
C SER A 317 2.34 -31.31 26.00
N ALA A 318 2.61 -30.98 27.27
CA ALA A 318 1.63 -30.37 28.15
C ALA A 318 1.23 -28.96 27.68
N VAL A 319 2.21 -28.17 27.24
CA VAL A 319 2.00 -26.83 26.66
C VAL A 319 1.25 -26.92 25.33
N GLU A 320 1.62 -27.85 24.45
CA GLU A 320 0.93 -28.08 23.18
C GLU A 320 -0.56 -28.44 23.38
N ASN A 321 -0.87 -29.29 24.35
CA ASN A 321 -2.26 -29.61 24.70
C ASN A 321 -3.02 -28.39 25.26
N ALA A 322 -2.34 -27.54 26.04
CA ALA A 322 -2.92 -26.30 26.54
C ALA A 322 -3.23 -25.32 25.39
N ILE A 323 -2.33 -25.16 24.41
CA ILE A 323 -2.55 -24.34 23.21
C ILE A 323 -3.80 -24.83 22.47
N LEU A 324 -3.90 -26.14 22.20
CA LEU A 324 -5.05 -26.72 21.50
C LEU A 324 -6.37 -26.47 22.24
N THR A 325 -6.37 -26.71 23.56
CA THR A 325 -7.56 -26.54 24.40
C THR A 325 -8.02 -25.07 24.44
N LEU A 326 -7.11 -24.16 24.74
CA LEU A 326 -7.39 -22.72 24.87
C LEU A 326 -7.75 -22.09 23.52
N SER A 327 -7.12 -22.52 22.42
CA SER A 327 -7.46 -22.05 21.08
C SER A 327 -8.89 -22.46 20.69
N ASN A 328 -9.36 -23.65 21.07
CA ASN A 328 -10.76 -24.06 20.89
C ASN A 328 -11.75 -23.25 21.73
N GLU A 329 -11.28 -22.57 22.77
CA GLU A 329 -12.06 -21.62 23.58
C GLU A 329 -11.94 -20.17 23.07
N ASN A 330 -11.32 -19.95 21.91
CA ASN A 330 -11.05 -18.64 21.31
C ASN A 330 -10.08 -17.74 22.10
N VAL A 331 -9.26 -18.33 22.98
CA VAL A 331 -8.14 -17.63 23.61
C VAL A 331 -7.01 -17.47 22.59
N PRO A 332 -6.43 -16.26 22.41
CA PRO A 332 -5.38 -16.00 21.43
C PRO A 332 -4.00 -16.49 21.94
N VAL A 333 -3.81 -17.80 21.95
CA VAL A 333 -2.58 -18.47 22.39
C VAL A 333 -1.84 -19.12 21.22
N PHE A 334 -0.53 -18.93 21.19
CA PHE A 334 0.35 -19.33 20.09
C PHE A 334 1.61 -20.02 20.63
N ALA A 335 2.21 -20.86 19.79
CA ALA A 335 3.50 -21.52 20.08
C ALA A 335 4.71 -20.61 19.79
N ASP A 336 4.53 -19.57 18.96
CA ASP A 336 5.59 -18.66 18.52
C ASP A 336 5.23 -17.20 18.88
N PRO A 337 6.14 -16.45 19.53
CA PRO A 337 5.98 -15.02 19.76
C PRO A 337 5.67 -14.21 18.49
N TYR A 338 6.25 -14.54 17.33
CA TYR A 338 6.00 -13.81 16.09
C TYR A 338 4.54 -13.92 15.64
N ASP A 339 3.91 -15.08 15.83
CA ASP A 339 2.49 -15.27 15.50
C ASP A 339 1.59 -14.45 16.44
N ALA A 340 1.87 -14.49 17.75
CA ALA A 340 1.14 -13.73 18.76
C ALA A 340 1.25 -12.22 18.51
N ILE A 341 2.47 -11.72 18.31
CA ILE A 341 2.73 -10.29 18.10
C ILE A 341 2.20 -9.82 16.75
N SER A 342 2.20 -10.67 15.70
CA SER A 342 1.60 -10.30 14.41
C SER A 342 0.11 -9.96 14.54
N CYS A 343 -0.62 -10.68 15.41
CA CYS A 343 -2.03 -10.42 15.68
C CYS A 343 -2.24 -9.07 16.38
N MET A 344 -1.39 -8.76 17.38
CA MET A 344 -1.41 -7.47 18.06
C MET A 344 -1.06 -6.32 17.10
N GLY A 345 -0.06 -6.50 16.25
CA GLY A 345 0.31 -5.53 15.21
C GLY A 345 -0.79 -5.32 14.16
N ALA A 346 -1.56 -6.35 13.82
CA ALA A 346 -2.73 -6.22 12.95
C ALA A 346 -3.83 -5.35 13.61
N LEU A 347 -4.07 -5.54 14.91
CA LEU A 347 -5.01 -4.72 15.68
C LEU A 347 -4.57 -3.26 15.76
N TYR A 348 -3.30 -3.01 16.10
CA TYR A 348 -2.76 -1.64 16.16
C TYR A 348 -2.76 -0.94 14.82
N ARG A 349 -2.32 -1.60 13.73
CA ARG A 349 -2.38 -1.02 12.38
C ARG A 349 -3.80 -0.59 12.00
N HIS A 350 -4.80 -1.40 12.33
CA HIS A 350 -6.20 -1.03 12.08
C HIS A 350 -6.65 0.16 12.95
N HIS A 351 -6.33 0.13 14.24
CA HIS A 351 -6.65 1.21 15.18
C HIS A 351 -6.03 2.55 14.75
N ASP A 352 -4.72 2.56 14.50
CA ASP A 352 -3.95 3.75 14.13
C ASP A 352 -4.37 4.32 12.78
N PHE A 353 -4.66 3.43 11.82
CA PHE A 353 -5.17 3.85 10.53
C PHE A 353 -6.50 4.59 10.69
N ASN A 354 -7.45 4.04 11.47
CA ASN A 354 -8.75 4.67 11.69
C ASN A 354 -8.66 5.96 12.53
N LYS A 355 -7.76 6.02 13.52
CA LYS A 355 -7.53 7.21 14.34
C LYS A 355 -6.91 8.37 13.55
N SER A 356 -5.99 8.08 12.63
CA SER A 356 -5.31 9.08 11.80
C SER A 356 -5.94 9.23 10.40
N ARG A 357 -7.15 8.70 10.21
CA ARG A 357 -7.81 8.62 8.91
C ARG A 357 -8.22 10.00 8.42
N ASP A 358 -7.83 10.29 7.19
CA ASP A 358 -8.33 11.41 6.41
C ASP A 358 -8.67 10.89 5.01
N ASP A 359 -9.95 10.77 4.71
CA ASP A 359 -10.45 10.35 3.39
C ASP A 359 -10.68 11.55 2.45
N SER A 360 -10.30 12.77 2.87
CA SER A 360 -10.41 13.93 1.98
C SER A 360 -9.53 13.73 0.75
N VAL A 361 -9.93 14.38 -0.34
CA VAL A 361 -9.17 14.39 -1.59
C VAL A 361 -8.74 15.82 -1.83
N SER A 362 -7.43 16.02 -1.93
CA SER A 362 -6.89 17.33 -2.31
C SER A 362 -7.12 17.54 -3.80
N GLU A 363 -7.78 18.63 -4.17
CA GLU A 363 -7.86 19.06 -5.57
C GLU A 363 -7.01 20.30 -5.80
N SER A 364 -6.30 20.31 -6.93
CA SER A 364 -5.61 21.50 -7.42
C SER A 364 -6.38 22.14 -8.57
N LYS A 365 -6.38 23.48 -8.61
CA LYS A 365 -6.89 24.21 -9.77
C LYS A 365 -5.92 24.01 -10.93
N ILE A 366 -6.39 23.41 -12.01
CA ILE A 366 -5.66 23.22 -13.27
C ILE A 366 -6.46 23.81 -14.42
N ASP A 367 -5.79 24.38 -15.41
CA ASP A 367 -6.44 24.87 -16.63
C ASP A 367 -6.69 23.70 -17.58
N LEU A 368 -7.81 23.00 -17.35
CA LEU A 368 -8.24 21.86 -18.16
C LEU A 368 -8.36 22.22 -19.65
N ALA A 369 -8.89 23.40 -19.97
CA ALA A 369 -9.10 23.81 -21.35
C ALA A 369 -7.76 24.00 -22.08
N ALA A 370 -6.75 24.58 -21.42
CA ALA A 370 -5.41 24.69 -21.97
C ALA A 370 -4.77 23.32 -22.20
N ILE A 371 -4.90 22.39 -21.24
CA ILE A 371 -4.36 21.02 -21.36
C ILE A 371 -5.01 20.29 -22.55
N GLU A 372 -6.35 20.31 -22.63
CA GLU A 372 -7.07 19.62 -23.69
C GLU A 372 -6.75 20.18 -25.08
N LYS A 373 -6.53 21.49 -25.20
CA LYS A 373 -6.11 22.12 -26.46
C LYS A 373 -4.74 21.64 -26.94
N VAL A 374 -3.80 21.40 -26.02
CA VAL A 374 -2.48 20.83 -26.34
C VAL A 374 -2.64 19.40 -26.86
N ILE A 375 -3.48 18.61 -26.20
CA ILE A 375 -3.78 17.22 -26.57
C ILE A 375 -4.46 17.16 -27.94
N ASP A 376 -5.46 18.00 -28.21
CA ASP A 376 -6.18 18.06 -29.48
C ASP A 376 -5.22 18.27 -30.66
N LYS A 377 -4.27 19.20 -30.50
CA LYS A 377 -3.25 19.47 -31.52
C LYS A 377 -2.36 18.24 -31.77
N ALA A 378 -1.93 17.57 -30.72
CA ALA A 378 -1.10 16.37 -30.85
C ALA A 378 -1.85 15.20 -31.51
N LEU A 379 -3.13 14.99 -31.16
CA LEU A 379 -3.97 13.97 -31.78
C LEU A 379 -4.29 14.30 -33.24
N ALA A 380 -4.49 15.58 -33.59
CA ALA A 380 -4.68 16.02 -34.97
C ALA A 380 -3.44 15.75 -35.84
N ASP A 381 -2.25 15.81 -35.25
CA ASP A 381 -0.99 15.41 -35.89
C ASP A 381 -0.77 13.88 -35.94
N GLY A 382 -1.74 13.09 -35.46
CA GLY A 382 -1.67 11.63 -35.42
C GLY A 382 -0.74 11.06 -34.34
N ARG A 383 -0.33 11.86 -33.35
CA ARG A 383 0.61 11.46 -32.29
C ARG A 383 -0.12 10.92 -31.06
N THR A 384 0.51 9.98 -30.37
CA THR A 384 0.07 9.42 -29.08
C THR A 384 0.98 9.86 -27.92
N PHE A 385 1.75 10.92 -28.13
CA PHE A 385 2.64 11.52 -27.15
C PHE A 385 2.77 13.03 -27.39
N LEU A 386 3.11 13.77 -26.32
CA LEU A 386 3.42 15.20 -26.39
C LEU A 386 4.92 15.43 -26.61
N LEU A 387 5.25 16.45 -27.40
CA LEU A 387 6.62 16.96 -27.50
C LEU A 387 7.02 17.66 -26.20
N ALA A 388 8.33 17.86 -25.98
CA ALA A 388 8.84 18.43 -24.72
C ALA A 388 8.19 19.77 -24.35
N ASN A 389 8.08 20.68 -25.32
CA ASN A 389 7.43 21.98 -25.15
C ASN A 389 5.92 21.86 -24.87
N GLU A 390 5.25 20.88 -25.45
CA GLU A 390 3.82 20.61 -25.21
C GLU A 390 3.61 20.04 -23.80
N GLY A 391 4.50 19.15 -23.35
CA GLY A 391 4.52 18.65 -21.97
C GLY A 391 4.76 19.76 -20.95
N GLN A 392 5.67 20.69 -21.27
CA GLN A 392 5.88 21.91 -20.48
C GLN A 392 4.64 22.81 -20.44
N ASP A 393 3.93 22.99 -21.56
CA ASP A 393 2.68 23.75 -21.59
C ASP A 393 1.61 23.10 -20.69
N VAL A 394 1.53 21.76 -20.64
CA VAL A 394 0.67 21.04 -19.67
C VAL A 394 1.10 21.31 -18.23
N MET A 395 2.41 21.26 -17.92
CA MET A 395 2.90 21.59 -16.58
C MET A 395 2.58 23.03 -16.17
N ARG A 396 2.74 23.98 -17.09
CA ARG A 396 2.38 25.40 -16.87
C ARG A 396 0.89 25.56 -16.62
N ALA A 397 0.04 24.89 -17.40
CA ALA A 397 -1.41 24.88 -17.21
C ALA A 397 -1.84 24.23 -15.88
N ALA A 398 -1.05 23.28 -15.37
CA ALA A 398 -1.24 22.70 -14.04
C ALA A 398 -0.63 23.54 -12.90
N GLY A 399 0.10 24.62 -13.21
CA GLY A 399 0.80 25.45 -12.23
C GLY A 399 2.06 24.80 -11.64
N ILE A 400 2.67 23.83 -12.33
CA ILE A 400 3.99 23.30 -11.98
C ILE A 400 5.04 24.17 -12.66
N MET A 401 5.99 24.69 -11.89
CA MET A 401 7.05 25.54 -12.42
C MET A 401 7.97 24.75 -13.35
N ILE A 402 8.31 25.34 -14.49
CA ILE A 402 9.22 24.81 -15.50
C ILE A 402 10.35 25.83 -15.74
N PRO A 403 11.52 25.38 -16.21
CA PRO A 403 12.58 26.29 -16.67
C PRO A 403 12.08 27.18 -17.82
N GLY A 404 12.68 28.36 -17.97
CA GLY A 404 12.40 29.21 -19.13
C GLY A 404 12.82 28.51 -20.42
N ALA A 405 11.91 28.34 -21.38
CA ALA A 405 12.18 27.62 -22.62
C ALA A 405 11.51 28.27 -23.83
N ALA A 406 12.14 28.13 -25.00
CA ALA A 406 11.61 28.57 -26.28
C ALA A 406 12.10 27.68 -27.42
N ILE A 407 11.31 27.53 -28.48
CA ILE A 407 11.70 26.77 -29.68
C ILE A 407 12.29 27.72 -30.72
N ALA A 408 13.54 27.48 -31.07
CA ALA A 408 14.22 28.14 -32.17
C ALA A 408 14.13 27.32 -33.45
N LYS A 409 13.81 27.98 -34.56
CA LYS A 409 13.75 27.35 -35.90
C LYS A 409 14.95 27.68 -36.78
N SER A 410 15.85 28.52 -36.28
CA SER A 410 17.08 28.94 -36.94
C SER A 410 18.14 29.24 -35.90
N ILE A 411 19.40 29.34 -36.34
CA ILE A 411 20.53 29.75 -35.49
C ILE A 411 20.28 31.15 -34.89
N ASP A 412 19.83 32.11 -35.71
CA ASP A 412 19.53 33.47 -35.25
C ASP A 412 18.42 33.49 -34.20
N ASP A 413 17.40 32.65 -34.37
CA ASP A 413 16.34 32.50 -33.37
C ASP A 413 16.87 31.86 -32.08
N ALA A 414 17.80 30.89 -32.19
CA ALA A 414 18.39 30.23 -31.02
C ALA A 414 19.21 31.21 -30.18
N VAL A 415 20.01 32.06 -30.82
CA VAL A 415 20.76 33.13 -30.16
C VAL A 415 19.80 34.11 -29.46
N LYS A 416 18.76 34.60 -30.15
CA LYS A 416 17.77 35.50 -29.54
C LYS A 416 17.05 34.85 -28.35
N CYS A 417 16.72 33.57 -28.45
CA CYS A 417 16.10 32.83 -27.34
C CYS A 417 17.06 32.71 -26.16
N ALA A 418 18.33 32.37 -26.40
CA ALA A 418 19.35 32.24 -25.37
C ALA A 418 19.63 33.58 -24.65
N GLU A 419 19.77 34.67 -25.40
CA GLU A 419 19.96 36.02 -24.84
C GLU A 419 18.77 36.47 -24.00
N LYS A 420 17.54 36.10 -24.39
CA LYS A 420 16.33 36.41 -23.65
C LYS A 420 16.17 35.58 -22.37
N ILE A 421 16.53 34.29 -22.42
CA ILE A 421 16.46 33.38 -21.27
C ILE A 421 17.58 33.69 -20.27
N GLY A 422 18.77 34.02 -20.77
CA GLY A 422 19.99 34.22 -19.99
C GLY A 422 20.83 32.95 -19.90
N TYR A 423 22.15 33.12 -19.96
CA TYR A 423 23.13 32.04 -19.88
C TYR A 423 23.41 31.60 -18.42
N PRO A 424 23.79 30.33 -18.19
CA PRO A 424 23.94 29.27 -19.18
C PRO A 424 22.60 28.67 -19.64
N VAL A 425 22.56 28.19 -20.89
CA VAL A 425 21.41 27.52 -21.48
C VAL A 425 21.71 26.08 -21.88
N VAL A 426 20.65 25.34 -22.17
CA VAL A 426 20.62 23.98 -22.69
C VAL A 426 19.91 24.00 -24.04
N MET A 427 20.44 23.28 -25.02
CA MET A 427 19.80 23.12 -26.33
C MET A 427 19.43 21.66 -26.56
N LYS A 428 18.17 21.39 -26.91
CA LYS A 428 17.64 20.04 -27.15
C LYS A 428 16.89 19.97 -28.47
N VAL A 429 17.08 18.93 -29.25
CA VAL A 429 16.31 18.73 -30.49
C VAL A 429 14.82 18.53 -30.18
N VAL A 430 13.96 19.17 -30.98
CA VAL A 430 12.51 18.93 -30.98
C VAL A 430 12.17 18.21 -32.27
N SER A 431 11.82 16.93 -32.16
CA SER A 431 11.47 16.10 -33.31
C SER A 431 10.50 15.01 -32.92
N ARG A 432 9.52 14.75 -33.78
CA ARG A 432 8.62 13.59 -33.68
C ARG A 432 9.32 12.25 -33.97
N ASP A 433 10.47 12.30 -34.64
CA ASP A 433 11.20 11.14 -35.13
C ASP A 433 12.37 10.73 -34.24
N ILE A 434 12.78 11.60 -33.31
CA ILE A 434 13.94 11.39 -32.43
C ILE A 434 13.46 11.46 -30.97
N LEU A 435 13.05 10.31 -30.44
CA LEU A 435 12.54 10.18 -29.06
C LEU A 435 13.68 10.18 -28.03
N HIS A 436 14.76 9.45 -28.31
CA HIS A 436 15.96 9.37 -27.45
C HIS A 436 16.99 10.43 -27.84
N LYS A 437 16.73 11.67 -27.42
CA LYS A 437 17.48 12.87 -27.81
C LYS A 437 18.98 12.76 -27.51
N SER A 438 19.35 12.26 -26.33
CA SER A 438 20.75 12.11 -25.93
C SER A 438 21.50 11.12 -26.83
N ASP A 439 20.89 10.00 -27.19
CA ASP A 439 21.49 8.96 -28.05
C ASP A 439 21.75 9.47 -29.47
N ALA A 440 20.90 10.36 -29.96
CA ALA A 440 21.06 11.02 -31.25
C ALA A 440 22.06 12.20 -31.22
N GLY A 441 22.73 12.44 -30.08
CA GLY A 441 23.60 13.62 -29.90
C GLY A 441 22.83 14.93 -29.99
N GLY A 442 21.53 14.90 -29.68
CA GLY A 442 20.59 16.00 -29.82
C GLY A 442 20.43 16.86 -28.58
N VAL A 443 21.38 16.81 -27.63
CA VAL A 443 21.38 17.59 -26.39
C VAL A 443 22.76 18.21 -26.19
N ALA A 444 22.80 19.52 -25.94
CA ALA A 444 23.98 20.27 -25.55
C ALA A 444 23.72 21.02 -24.23
N LEU A 445 24.61 20.86 -23.26
CA LEU A 445 24.47 21.41 -21.89
C LEU A 445 25.54 22.47 -21.63
N ASN A 446 25.32 23.32 -20.63
CA ASN A 446 26.27 24.34 -20.17
C ASN A 446 26.75 25.27 -21.29
N ILE A 447 25.82 25.73 -22.14
CA ILE A 447 26.14 26.70 -23.19
C ILE A 447 26.20 28.07 -22.53
N GLU A 448 27.37 28.70 -22.49
CA GLU A 448 27.64 29.89 -21.67
C GLU A 448 27.57 31.20 -22.45
N ASN A 449 27.61 31.15 -23.78
CA ASN A 449 27.66 32.34 -24.61
C ASN A 449 27.08 32.11 -26.03
N LYS A 450 27.04 33.19 -26.82
CA LYS A 450 26.50 33.19 -28.18
C LYS A 450 27.22 32.24 -29.13
N ASP A 451 28.54 32.20 -29.09
CA ASP A 451 29.31 31.40 -30.05
C ASP A 451 29.06 29.90 -29.81
N GLU A 452 28.99 29.50 -28.54
CA GLU A 452 28.62 28.13 -28.17
C GLU A 452 27.17 27.76 -28.57
N VAL A 453 26.23 28.71 -28.61
CA VAL A 453 24.87 28.46 -29.13
C VAL A 453 24.91 28.09 -30.60
N VAL A 454 25.70 28.81 -31.39
CA VAL A 454 25.85 28.56 -32.83
C VAL A 454 26.46 27.17 -33.05
N ASP A 455 27.57 26.89 -32.37
CA ASP A 455 28.27 25.60 -32.46
C ASP A 455 27.35 24.43 -32.05
N ALA A 456 26.63 24.59 -30.94
CA ALA A 456 25.69 23.59 -30.44
C ALA A 456 24.51 23.35 -31.41
N TYR A 457 23.95 24.41 -32.00
CA TYR A 457 22.85 24.28 -32.97
C TYR A 457 23.29 23.44 -34.17
N GLU A 458 24.43 23.77 -34.76
CA GLU A 458 24.96 23.04 -35.92
C GLU A 458 25.31 21.60 -35.59
N ALA A 459 25.95 21.37 -34.44
CA ALA A 459 26.29 20.03 -33.96
C ALA A 459 25.04 19.16 -33.77
N ILE A 460 24.02 19.68 -33.08
CA ILE A 460 22.75 18.95 -32.86
C ILE A 460 22.09 18.61 -34.19
N MET A 461 21.95 19.58 -35.11
CA MET A 461 21.31 19.35 -36.40
C MET A 461 22.05 18.28 -37.22
N ARG A 462 23.39 18.35 -37.22
CA ARG A 462 24.25 17.37 -37.91
C ARG A 462 24.10 15.98 -37.30
N ASN A 463 24.19 15.86 -35.98
CA ASN A 463 24.09 14.58 -35.27
C ASN A 463 22.71 13.94 -35.46
N CYS A 464 21.65 14.72 -35.35
CA CYS A 464 20.28 14.25 -35.54
C CYS A 464 20.02 13.74 -36.97
N LYS A 465 20.54 14.45 -37.98
CA LYS A 465 20.44 14.00 -39.39
C LYS A 465 21.33 12.81 -39.70
N ALA A 466 22.47 12.66 -39.02
CA ALA A 466 23.30 11.47 -39.12
C ALA A 466 22.63 10.26 -38.46
N TYR A 467 21.95 10.46 -37.33
CA TYR A 467 21.19 9.43 -36.62
C TYR A 467 19.98 8.95 -37.42
N LYS A 468 19.21 9.90 -38.00
CA LYS A 468 18.07 9.60 -38.86
C LYS A 468 17.92 10.68 -39.95
N ALA A 469 18.32 10.34 -41.19
CA ALA A 469 18.42 11.28 -42.30
C ALA A 469 17.08 11.95 -42.65
N ASP A 470 16.00 11.18 -42.61
CA ASP A 470 14.63 11.60 -42.93
C ASP A 470 13.87 12.18 -41.72
N ALA A 471 14.50 12.33 -40.55
CA ALA A 471 13.84 12.87 -39.37
C ALA A 471 13.28 14.27 -39.61
N VAL A 472 12.02 14.48 -39.23
CA VAL A 472 11.36 15.78 -39.19
C VAL A 472 11.77 16.48 -37.90
N ILE A 473 12.57 17.53 -38.03
CA ILE A 473 13.03 18.37 -36.91
C ILE A 473 12.17 19.64 -36.90
N ASP A 474 11.37 19.80 -35.85
CA ASP A 474 10.46 20.94 -35.69
C ASP A 474 11.18 22.20 -35.14
N GLY A 475 12.38 22.00 -34.59
CA GLY A 475 13.29 23.06 -34.12
C GLY A 475 14.27 22.58 -33.05
N ILE A 476 14.95 23.52 -32.40
CA ILE A 476 15.78 23.30 -31.21
C ILE A 476 15.15 24.05 -30.04
N GLU A 477 14.85 23.34 -28.96
CA GLU A 477 14.43 23.92 -27.69
C GLU A 477 15.66 24.52 -27.01
N VAL A 478 15.64 25.83 -26.79
CA VAL A 478 16.60 26.57 -25.95
C VAL A 478 15.96 26.73 -24.58
N CYS A 479 16.62 26.21 -23.55
CA CYS A 479 16.08 26.10 -22.20
C CYS A 479 17.08 26.64 -21.17
N GLU A 480 16.59 27.27 -20.10
CA GLU A 480 17.38 27.68 -18.94
C GLU A 480 18.13 26.46 -18.36
N MET A 481 19.43 26.60 -18.11
CA MET A 481 20.18 25.60 -17.33
C MET A 481 19.86 25.78 -15.85
N VAL A 482 19.04 24.88 -15.30
CA VAL A 482 18.64 24.95 -13.90
C VAL A 482 19.82 24.75 -12.94
N LYS A 483 19.77 25.42 -11.79
CA LYS A 483 20.74 25.19 -10.71
C LYS A 483 20.60 23.78 -10.16
N LYS A 484 21.70 23.21 -9.68
CA LYS A 484 21.71 21.94 -8.96
C LYS A 484 20.78 22.01 -7.75
N GLY A 485 20.05 20.93 -7.51
CA GLY A 485 19.15 20.74 -6.37
C GLY A 485 18.90 19.24 -6.17
N THR A 486 17.96 18.89 -5.32
CA THR A 486 17.60 17.47 -5.12
C THR A 486 16.67 17.03 -6.24
N GLU A 487 17.05 15.99 -6.98
CA GLU A 487 16.25 15.44 -8.07
C GLU A 487 15.23 14.43 -7.55
N ILE A 488 13.95 14.69 -7.81
CA ILE A 488 12.82 13.79 -7.53
C ILE A 488 12.21 13.36 -8.86
N ILE A 489 11.57 12.19 -8.89
CA ILE A 489 10.66 11.80 -9.95
C ILE A 489 9.23 11.90 -9.44
N ILE A 490 8.33 12.46 -10.25
CA ILE A 490 6.88 12.41 -10.04
C ILE A 490 6.26 11.78 -11.29
N GLY A 491 5.50 10.71 -11.10
CA GLY A 491 4.78 10.04 -12.17
C GLY A 491 3.29 9.95 -11.87
N ALA A 492 2.48 9.88 -12.91
CA ALA A 492 1.07 9.51 -12.81
C ALA A 492 0.69 8.67 -14.01
N ARG A 493 -0.06 7.59 -13.82
CA ARG A 493 -0.50 6.75 -14.95
C ARG A 493 -1.83 6.07 -14.69
N LYS A 494 -2.46 5.58 -15.75
CA LYS A 494 -3.61 4.68 -15.68
C LYS A 494 -3.14 3.24 -15.62
N ASP A 495 -3.06 2.69 -14.40
CA ASP A 495 -2.74 1.28 -14.20
C ASP A 495 -3.89 0.38 -14.66
N PRO A 496 -3.62 -0.70 -15.43
CA PRO A 496 -4.66 -1.58 -15.94
C PRO A 496 -5.52 -2.28 -14.86
N GLN A 497 -4.97 -2.51 -13.67
CA GLN A 497 -5.73 -3.11 -12.57
C GLN A 497 -6.33 -2.06 -11.64
N MET A 498 -5.51 -1.07 -11.26
CA MET A 498 -5.82 -0.15 -10.16
C MET A 498 -6.47 1.16 -10.61
N GLY A 499 -6.45 1.46 -11.91
CA GLY A 499 -6.89 2.75 -12.43
C GLY A 499 -5.84 3.85 -12.23
N PRO A 500 -6.25 5.12 -12.07
CA PRO A 500 -5.32 6.24 -11.93
C PRO A 500 -4.47 6.13 -10.65
N ILE A 501 -3.16 6.08 -10.83
CA ILE A 501 -2.17 6.05 -9.75
C ILE A 501 -1.15 7.18 -9.91
N VAL A 502 -0.51 7.53 -8.80
CA VAL A 502 0.64 8.43 -8.74
C VAL A 502 1.84 7.72 -8.14
N MET A 503 3.02 8.19 -8.52
CA MET A 503 4.33 7.71 -8.08
C MET A 503 5.18 8.92 -7.68
N ALA A 504 5.93 8.81 -6.59
CA ALA A 504 7.00 9.75 -6.29
C ALA A 504 8.23 9.01 -5.74
N GLY A 505 9.42 9.55 -5.97
CA GLY A 505 10.65 8.92 -5.52
C GLY A 505 11.90 9.71 -5.86
N MET A 506 13.05 9.08 -5.65
CA MET A 506 14.33 9.66 -6.05
C MET A 506 14.42 9.75 -7.58
N GLY A 507 14.70 10.94 -8.11
CA GLY A 507 14.73 11.22 -9.53
C GLY A 507 16.10 11.14 -10.17
N GLY A 508 16.16 11.55 -11.43
CA GLY A 508 17.38 11.62 -12.22
C GLY A 508 17.81 10.26 -12.76
N ILE A 509 19.12 10.12 -12.96
CA ILE A 509 19.73 8.91 -13.55
C ILE A 509 19.66 7.67 -12.64
N TYR A 510 19.29 7.85 -11.37
CA TYR A 510 19.33 6.78 -10.36
C TYR A 510 18.00 6.04 -10.19
N VAL A 511 16.92 6.48 -10.84
CA VAL A 511 15.57 5.90 -10.70
C VAL A 511 15.59 4.38 -10.93
N GLU A 512 16.14 3.93 -12.07
CA GLU A 512 16.15 2.51 -12.46
C GLU A 512 17.04 1.63 -11.57
N VAL A 513 18.11 2.23 -11.01
CA VAL A 513 19.11 1.53 -10.21
C VAL A 513 18.67 1.39 -8.76
N MET A 514 18.17 2.47 -8.16
CA MET A 514 17.83 2.52 -6.73
C MET A 514 16.42 2.01 -6.45
N LYS A 515 15.49 2.18 -7.41
CA LYS A 515 14.07 1.82 -7.25
C LYS A 515 13.43 2.38 -5.98
N ASP A 516 13.86 3.58 -5.60
CA ASP A 516 13.38 4.27 -4.40
C ASP A 516 12.14 5.11 -4.74
N VAL A 517 11.02 4.42 -4.96
CA VAL A 517 9.74 5.00 -5.36
C VAL A 517 8.61 4.46 -4.49
N ALA A 518 7.58 5.28 -4.28
CA ALA A 518 6.35 4.92 -3.62
C ALA A 518 5.16 5.23 -4.51
N PHE A 519 4.10 4.42 -4.40
CA PHE A 519 2.87 4.53 -5.19
C PHE A 519 1.67 4.90 -4.33
N ARG A 520 0.68 5.57 -4.90
CA ARG A 520 -0.65 5.80 -4.32
C ARG A 520 -1.71 5.79 -5.41
N ALA A 521 -2.95 5.46 -5.05
CA ALA A 521 -4.11 5.79 -5.86
C ALA A 521 -4.23 7.32 -5.97
N ALA A 522 -4.60 7.82 -7.16
CA ALA A 522 -4.56 9.26 -7.46
C ALA A 522 -5.60 10.11 -6.68
N ALA A 523 -6.61 9.51 -6.07
CA ALA A 523 -7.51 10.23 -5.17
C ALA A 523 -6.88 10.32 -3.78
N LEU A 524 -5.84 11.18 -3.65
CA LEU A 524 -5.07 11.36 -2.42
C LEU A 524 -5.10 12.77 -1.84
N ASN A 525 -4.93 12.88 -0.52
CA ASN A 525 -4.73 14.17 0.18
C ASN A 525 -3.26 14.50 0.43
N ARG A 526 -3.02 15.70 1.00
CA ARG A 526 -1.67 16.18 1.36
C ARG A 526 -0.98 15.24 2.36
N GLY A 527 -1.71 14.67 3.31
CA GLY A 527 -1.16 13.75 4.30
C GLY A 527 -0.70 12.44 3.68
N GLU A 528 -1.50 11.85 2.79
CA GLU A 528 -1.12 10.67 2.01
C GLU A 528 0.07 10.92 1.09
N ALA A 529 0.14 12.10 0.45
CA ALA A 529 1.28 12.51 -0.38
C ALA A 529 2.56 12.69 0.45
N LEU A 530 2.47 13.29 1.65
CA LEU A 530 3.60 13.38 2.58
C LEU A 530 4.06 11.98 3.03
N LYS A 531 3.13 11.10 3.43
CA LYS A 531 3.44 9.71 3.79
C LYS A 531 4.13 8.97 2.64
N MET A 532 3.66 9.15 1.41
CA MET A 532 4.26 8.56 0.20
C MET A 532 5.71 9.03 0.01
N ILE A 533 6.00 10.32 0.17
CA ILE A 533 7.35 10.86 0.05
C ILE A 533 8.22 10.41 1.23
N ALA A 534 7.68 10.38 2.45
CA ALA A 534 8.41 10.00 3.67
C ALA A 534 8.79 8.51 3.71
N GLU A 535 8.09 7.66 2.95
CA GLU A 535 8.39 6.24 2.80
C GLU A 535 9.63 5.97 1.94
N THR A 536 10.09 6.96 1.15
CA THR A 536 11.28 6.78 0.32
C THR A 536 12.55 6.90 1.17
N ARG A 537 13.57 6.12 0.84
CA ARG A 537 14.89 6.18 1.50
C ARG A 537 15.54 7.55 1.33
N SER A 538 15.28 8.19 0.19
CA SER A 538 15.71 9.53 -0.16
C SER A 538 15.03 10.65 0.62
N TYR A 539 13.98 10.38 1.41
CA TYR A 539 13.30 11.41 2.21
C TYR A 539 14.25 12.20 3.11
N ALA A 540 15.26 11.53 3.70
CA ALA A 540 16.27 12.17 4.53
C ALA A 540 17.06 13.27 3.79
N LEU A 541 17.23 13.15 2.46
CA LEU A 541 17.86 14.20 1.65
C LEU A 541 16.98 15.44 1.53
N LEU A 542 15.65 15.27 1.57
CA LEU A 542 14.70 16.39 1.54
C LEU A 542 14.62 17.12 2.90
N LEU A 543 14.92 16.42 3.99
CA LEU A 543 15.07 17.03 5.31
C LEU A 543 16.34 17.88 5.45
N GLY A 544 17.28 17.73 4.51
CA GLY A 544 18.61 18.36 4.55
C GLY A 544 19.66 17.41 5.11
N ALA A 545 20.86 17.42 4.51
CA ALA A 545 21.99 16.60 4.93
C ALA A 545 23.25 17.45 5.07
N ARG A 546 24.08 17.16 6.08
CA ARG A 546 25.43 17.75 6.24
C ARG A 546 25.48 19.29 6.15
N GLY A 547 24.55 19.96 6.83
CA GLY A 547 24.49 21.42 6.85
C GLY A 547 23.71 22.05 5.69
N GLU A 548 23.13 21.25 4.79
CA GLU A 548 22.13 21.73 3.84
C GLU A 548 20.80 22.04 4.53
N ASP A 549 20.15 23.11 4.08
CA ASP A 549 18.79 23.46 4.48
C ASP A 549 17.76 22.44 3.98
N GLN A 550 16.65 22.35 4.70
CA GLN A 550 15.48 21.58 4.29
C GLN A 550 14.98 22.00 2.90
N LYS A 551 14.63 21.02 2.07
CA LYS A 551 14.06 21.24 0.74
C LYS A 551 12.57 21.61 0.82
N ASP A 552 12.03 22.15 -0.25
CA ASP A 552 10.64 22.60 -0.32
C ASP A 552 9.62 21.45 -0.49
N ILE A 553 9.47 20.65 0.57
CA ILE A 553 8.62 19.44 0.59
C ILE A 553 7.15 19.80 0.29
N ASP A 554 6.66 20.96 0.74
CA ASP A 554 5.28 21.38 0.52
C ASP A 554 4.94 21.57 -0.97
N VAL A 555 5.91 22.06 -1.75
CA VAL A 555 5.76 22.23 -3.21
C VAL A 555 5.91 20.89 -3.95
N VAL A 556 6.67 19.94 -3.40
CA VAL A 556 6.70 18.55 -3.92
C VAL A 556 5.34 17.89 -3.73
N ILE A 557 4.76 18.00 -2.53
CA ILE A 557 3.40 17.50 -2.23
C ILE A 557 2.37 18.12 -3.18
N ASP A 558 2.44 19.43 -3.40
CA ASP A 558 1.54 20.13 -4.34
C ASP A 558 1.71 19.62 -5.78
N SER A 559 2.95 19.35 -6.21
CA SER A 559 3.25 18.79 -7.54
C SER A 559 2.69 17.38 -7.71
N VAL A 560 2.77 16.53 -6.67
CA VAL A 560 2.13 15.22 -6.65
C VAL A 560 0.61 15.35 -6.80
N ILE A 561 -0.03 16.23 -6.03
CA ILE A 561 -1.49 16.45 -6.08
C ILE A 561 -1.91 16.97 -7.46
N LYS A 562 -1.12 17.84 -8.08
CA LYS A 562 -1.35 18.32 -9.45
C LYS A 562 -1.28 17.18 -10.46
N ALA A 563 -0.23 16.36 -10.44
CA ALA A 563 -0.13 15.18 -11.31
C ALA A 563 -1.33 14.23 -11.12
N SER A 564 -1.74 14.04 -9.86
CA SER A 564 -2.92 13.29 -9.46
C SER A 564 -4.23 13.85 -10.02
N THR A 565 -4.37 15.17 -10.00
CA THR A 565 -5.55 15.87 -10.52
C THR A 565 -5.61 15.74 -12.04
N ILE A 566 -4.47 15.88 -12.73
CA ILE A 566 -4.40 15.76 -14.20
C ILE A 566 -4.83 14.36 -14.64
N ILE A 567 -4.23 13.30 -14.07
CA ILE A 567 -4.51 11.92 -14.52
C ILE A 567 -5.97 11.50 -14.26
N ARG A 568 -6.61 12.08 -13.24
CA ARG A 568 -8.03 11.83 -12.92
C ARG A 568 -8.98 12.63 -13.81
N LYS A 569 -8.68 13.90 -14.08
CA LYS A 569 -9.60 14.81 -14.81
C LYS A 569 -9.42 14.80 -16.33
N VAL A 570 -8.24 14.41 -16.83
CA VAL A 570 -7.92 14.39 -18.26
C VAL A 570 -7.87 12.94 -18.74
N SER A 571 -9.01 12.43 -19.21
CA SER A 571 -9.15 11.02 -19.57
C SER A 571 -8.25 10.60 -20.75
N ARG A 572 -7.79 11.56 -21.55
CA ARG A 572 -6.92 11.32 -22.72
C ARG A 572 -5.44 11.20 -22.39
N ILE A 573 -5.02 11.48 -21.15
CA ILE A 573 -3.65 11.22 -20.70
C ILE A 573 -3.59 9.82 -20.10
N SER A 574 -2.65 9.00 -20.57
CA SER A 574 -2.40 7.67 -20.01
C SER A 574 -1.25 7.67 -19.01
N ASP A 575 -0.21 8.47 -19.27
CA ASP A 575 1.02 8.50 -18.48
C ASP A 575 1.60 9.92 -18.45
N ILE A 576 2.12 10.30 -17.28
CA ILE A 576 2.88 11.51 -17.01
C ILE A 576 4.13 11.06 -16.27
N GLU A 577 5.29 11.50 -16.72
CA GLU A 577 6.55 11.33 -16.02
C GLU A 577 7.28 12.68 -16.01
N ILE A 578 7.59 13.15 -14.81
CA ILE A 578 8.40 14.35 -14.58
C ILE A 578 9.72 13.87 -13.96
N ASN A 579 10.77 13.82 -14.77
CA ASN A 579 12.05 13.25 -14.35
C ASN A 579 13.27 13.96 -14.97
N PRO A 580 14.00 14.81 -14.23
CA PRO A 580 13.77 15.15 -12.83
C PRO A 580 12.80 16.32 -12.66
N ILE A 581 12.12 16.35 -11.51
CA ILE A 581 11.69 17.60 -10.87
C ILE A 581 12.76 17.98 -9.83
N VAL A 582 13.43 19.12 -10.05
CA VAL A 582 14.50 19.60 -9.16
C VAL A 582 13.87 20.39 -8.02
N VAL A 583 14.21 20.01 -6.79
CA VAL A 583 13.70 20.62 -5.56
C VAL A 583 14.80 21.46 -4.93
N TYR A 584 14.45 22.71 -4.60
CA TYR A 584 15.35 23.66 -3.96
C TYR A 584 15.06 23.78 -2.46
N GLU A 585 15.84 24.61 -1.78
CA GLU A 585 15.62 24.91 -0.36
C GLU A 585 14.23 25.52 -0.13
N LYS A 586 13.69 25.32 1.07
CA LYS A 586 12.37 25.80 1.47
C LYS A 586 12.12 27.26 1.07
N GLY A 587 11.02 27.51 0.37
CA GLY A 587 10.63 28.83 -0.13
C GLY A 587 11.15 29.14 -1.55
N LYS A 588 12.00 28.29 -2.13
CA LYS A 588 12.49 28.43 -3.51
C LYS A 588 11.77 27.50 -4.50
N GLY A 589 10.93 26.59 -4.02
CA GLY A 589 10.06 25.74 -4.84
C GLY A 589 10.79 24.66 -5.64
N VAL A 590 10.22 24.33 -6.80
CA VAL A 590 10.65 23.22 -7.68
C VAL A 590 10.72 23.67 -9.14
N LYS A 591 11.45 22.93 -9.99
CA LYS A 591 11.39 23.06 -11.45
C LYS A 591 11.31 21.69 -12.12
N ALA A 592 10.27 21.46 -12.93
CA ALA A 592 10.13 20.27 -13.76
C ALA A 592 11.02 20.39 -15.00
N VAL A 593 12.12 19.63 -15.05
CA VAL A 593 13.19 19.80 -16.05
C VAL A 593 12.94 19.00 -17.32
N ASP A 594 12.39 17.79 -17.17
CA ASP A 594 11.99 16.95 -18.30
C ASP A 594 10.64 16.32 -18.00
N VAL A 595 9.79 16.34 -19.01
CA VAL A 595 8.38 15.96 -18.90
C VAL A 595 8.03 15.11 -20.10
N ARG A 596 7.56 13.89 -19.82
CA ARG A 596 7.05 12.98 -20.83
C ARG A 596 5.58 12.71 -20.54
N ILE A 597 4.74 12.89 -21.56
CA ILE A 597 3.30 12.62 -21.46
C ILE A 597 2.87 11.75 -22.64
N LEU A 598 2.21 10.63 -22.32
CA LEU A 598 1.55 9.76 -23.30
C LEU A 598 0.05 10.03 -23.29
N ILE A 599 -0.54 10.01 -24.49
CA ILE A 599 -1.95 10.32 -24.72
C ILE A 599 -2.62 9.22 -25.53
N THR A 600 -3.91 9.03 -25.27
CA THR A 600 -4.78 8.07 -25.95
C THR A 600 -5.91 8.81 -26.67
N LYS A 601 -6.42 8.18 -27.73
CA LYS A 601 -7.56 8.69 -28.49
C LYS A 601 -8.85 8.66 -27.69
#